data_AF-A0A7V8XRJ2-F1
#
_entry.id   AF-A0A7V8XRJ2-F1
#
_cell.length_a   1.000
_cell.length_b   1.000
_cell.length_c   1.000
_cell.angle_alpha   90.00
_cell.angle_beta   90.00
_cell.angle_gamma   90.00
#
_symmetry.space_group_name_H-M   'P 1'
#
loop_
_entity.id
_entity.type
_entity.pdbx_description
1 polymer ?
#
loop_
_entity_poly.entity_id
_entity_poly.type
_entity_poly.pdbx_seq_one_letter_code
_entity_poly.pdbx_strand_id
1 'polypeptide(L)'
;MSAPLAWDEVDACEPADFTLATMPARFATLGHRHAAIDSHPGSLAALLELSARQESEGLGDAPWPPHYRKQPGEAPRVAPSRRRTPKHPLIEIGKAREKAAAVAGLERWKLRHPDASAHLEPADVLVDSMRGRHRTWTRVRVNLQHVPEPIRPAQEPLDPDENMADDWKGVTDPGRPRRTPSPARKES
;
A
#
# COMPACT_ATOMS: atom_id res chain seq x y z
N MET A 1 -18.38 10.93 -28.51
CA MET A 1 -19.19 9.68 -28.56
C MET A 1 -18.25 8.53 -28.92
N SER A 2 -18.53 7.27 -28.56
CA SER A 2 -17.77 6.14 -29.13
C SER A 2 -18.28 5.87 -30.56
N ALA A 3 -17.38 5.84 -31.55
CA ALA A 3 -17.72 5.69 -32.95
C ALA A 3 -16.95 4.53 -33.61
N PRO A 4 -17.63 3.60 -34.31
CA PRO A 4 -16.96 2.56 -35.10
C PRO A 4 -16.19 3.14 -36.30
N LEU A 5 -14.94 2.68 -36.46
CA LEU A 5 -14.00 3.13 -37.47
C LEU A 5 -13.46 1.94 -38.27
N ALA A 6 -13.07 2.19 -39.52
CA ALA A 6 -12.18 1.29 -40.24
C ALA A 6 -10.71 1.56 -39.84
N TRP A 7 -9.83 0.59 -40.05
CA TRP A 7 -8.43 0.67 -39.63
C TRP A 7 -7.64 1.80 -40.31
N ASP A 8 -7.96 2.11 -41.55
CA ASP A 8 -7.38 3.21 -42.33
C ASP A 8 -7.79 4.60 -41.82
N GLU A 9 -8.87 4.69 -41.02
CA GLU A 9 -9.35 5.95 -40.44
C GLU A 9 -8.63 6.31 -39.13
N VAL A 10 -8.00 5.34 -38.45
CA VAL A 10 -7.51 5.50 -37.06
C VAL A 10 -6.48 6.61 -36.93
N ASP A 11 -5.51 6.68 -37.84
CA ASP A 11 -4.40 7.64 -37.77
C ASP A 11 -4.82 9.08 -38.10
N ALA A 12 -5.94 9.26 -38.79
CA ALA A 12 -6.39 10.55 -39.31
C ALA A 12 -7.58 11.15 -38.56
N CYS A 13 -8.26 10.37 -37.72
CA CYS A 13 -9.47 10.81 -37.05
C CYS A 13 -9.20 11.56 -35.75
N GLU A 14 -10.01 12.59 -35.46
CA GLU A 14 -10.00 13.25 -34.17
C GLU A 14 -11.25 12.85 -33.37
N PRO A 15 -11.13 12.49 -32.07
CA PRO A 15 -12.30 12.12 -31.26
C PRO A 15 -13.41 13.18 -31.23
N ALA A 16 -13.05 14.46 -31.42
CA ALA A 16 -13.98 15.58 -31.46
C ALA A 16 -14.91 15.58 -32.68
N ASP A 17 -14.53 14.91 -33.77
CA ASP A 17 -15.35 14.80 -34.99
C ASP A 17 -16.59 13.93 -34.77
N PHE A 18 -16.59 13.11 -33.71
CA PHE A 18 -17.63 12.13 -33.40
C PHE A 18 -18.58 12.63 -32.31
N THR A 19 -19.57 13.40 -32.75
CA THR A 19 -20.60 14.01 -31.89
C THR A 19 -21.99 13.45 -32.20
N LEU A 20 -22.95 13.76 -31.32
CA LEU A 20 -24.36 13.39 -31.54
C LEU A 20 -24.93 14.02 -32.82
N ALA A 21 -24.43 15.20 -33.22
CA ALA A 21 -24.89 15.91 -34.40
C ALA A 21 -24.26 15.36 -35.70
N THR A 22 -23.00 14.92 -35.66
CA THR A 22 -22.25 14.52 -36.86
C THR A 22 -22.41 13.04 -37.22
N MET A 23 -22.66 12.17 -36.24
CA MET A 23 -22.73 10.72 -36.44
C MET A 23 -23.85 10.22 -37.35
N PRO A 24 -25.08 10.77 -37.33
CA PRO A 24 -26.14 10.33 -38.25
C PRO A 24 -25.78 10.51 -39.73
N ALA A 25 -25.20 11.66 -40.08
CA ALA A 25 -24.75 11.94 -41.45
C ALA A 25 -23.60 11.02 -41.88
N ARG A 26 -22.64 10.78 -40.96
CA ARG A 26 -21.55 9.83 -41.19
C ARG A 26 -22.08 8.41 -41.44
N PHE A 27 -23.01 7.93 -40.62
CA PHE A 27 -23.59 6.60 -40.78
C PHE A 27 -24.36 6.45 -42.10
N ALA A 28 -25.11 7.48 -42.51
CA ALA A 28 -25.80 7.48 -43.81
C ALA A 28 -24.81 7.40 -44.99
N THR A 29 -23.62 8.01 -44.85
CA THR A 29 -22.60 8.05 -45.90
C THR A 29 -21.76 6.77 -45.96
N LEU A 30 -21.32 6.28 -44.80
CA LEU A 30 -20.31 5.22 -44.70
C LEU A 30 -20.88 3.86 -44.29
N GLY A 31 -22.13 3.83 -43.82
CA GLY A 31 -22.81 2.63 -43.37
C GLY A 31 -22.26 2.05 -42.05
N HIS A 32 -22.63 0.80 -41.80
CA HIS A 32 -22.29 0.09 -40.57
C HIS A 32 -20.90 -0.56 -40.65
N ARG A 33 -19.89 0.07 -40.05
CA ARG A 33 -18.48 -0.40 -40.11
C ARG A 33 -18.25 -1.80 -39.53
N HIS A 34 -19.01 -2.19 -38.51
CA HIS A 34 -18.88 -3.51 -37.89
C HIS A 34 -19.83 -4.57 -38.48
N ALA A 35 -20.34 -4.40 -39.72
CA ALA A 35 -21.44 -5.24 -40.21
C ALA A 35 -21.09 -6.73 -40.27
N ALA A 36 -19.81 -7.04 -40.47
CA ALA A 36 -19.29 -8.40 -40.57
C ALA A 36 -18.70 -8.94 -39.25
N ILE A 37 -18.83 -8.22 -38.12
CA ILE A 37 -18.17 -8.59 -36.85
C ILE A 37 -18.64 -9.97 -36.35
N ASP A 38 -19.93 -10.26 -36.49
CA ASP A 38 -20.53 -11.52 -36.04
C ASP A 38 -20.35 -12.66 -37.06
N SER A 39 -19.94 -12.34 -38.30
CA SER A 39 -19.78 -13.31 -39.37
C SER A 39 -18.46 -14.08 -39.30
N HIS A 40 -17.51 -13.61 -38.48
CA HIS A 40 -16.14 -14.14 -38.43
C HIS A 40 -15.71 -14.42 -36.98
N PRO A 41 -16.25 -15.47 -36.33
CA PRO A 41 -15.81 -15.85 -34.99
C PRO A 41 -14.33 -16.22 -34.99
N GLY A 42 -13.53 -15.51 -34.17
CA GLY A 42 -12.11 -15.79 -33.98
C GLY A 42 -11.85 -16.91 -32.98
N SER A 43 -10.72 -17.61 -33.13
CA SER A 43 -10.22 -18.58 -32.13
C SER A 43 -9.32 -17.88 -31.12
N LEU A 44 -9.41 -18.29 -29.84
CA LEU A 44 -8.54 -17.82 -28.77
C LEU A 44 -7.22 -18.61 -28.67
N ALA A 45 -7.03 -19.66 -29.47
CA ALA A 45 -5.88 -20.57 -29.36
C ALA A 45 -4.52 -19.84 -29.38
N ALA A 46 -4.32 -18.92 -30.32
CA ALA A 46 -3.07 -18.16 -30.43
C ALA A 46 -2.81 -17.26 -29.20
N LEU A 47 -3.86 -16.71 -28.57
CA LEU A 47 -3.73 -15.92 -27.35
C LEU A 47 -3.40 -16.80 -26.13
N LEU A 48 -3.94 -18.02 -26.07
CA LEU A 48 -3.63 -18.99 -25.03
C LEU A 48 -2.19 -19.52 -25.15
N GLU A 49 -1.71 -19.77 -26.36
CA GLU A 49 -0.31 -20.13 -26.63
C GLU A 49 0.65 -19.00 -26.23
N LEU A 50 0.31 -17.75 -26.55
CA LEU A 50 1.07 -16.57 -26.13
C LEU A 50 1.13 -16.47 -24.59
N SER A 51 0.00 -16.66 -23.92
CA SER A 51 -0.10 -16.65 -22.46
C SER A 51 0.81 -17.70 -21.82
N ALA A 52 0.77 -18.94 -22.31
CA ALA A 52 1.61 -20.04 -21.81
C ALA A 52 3.11 -19.75 -21.98
N ARG A 53 3.50 -19.14 -23.12
CA ARG A 53 4.89 -18.71 -23.35
C ARG A 53 5.31 -17.63 -22.34
N GLN A 54 4.50 -16.61 -22.14
CA GLN A 54 4.77 -15.52 -21.19
C GLN A 54 4.92 -16.05 -19.75
N GLU A 55 4.05 -16.99 -19.34
CA GLU A 55 4.17 -17.65 -18.04
C GLU A 55 5.50 -18.41 -17.90
N SER A 56 5.94 -19.13 -18.95
CA SER A 56 7.24 -19.81 -18.96
C SER A 56 8.43 -18.84 -18.91
N GLU A 57 8.26 -17.61 -19.38
CA GLU A 57 9.23 -16.52 -19.33
C GLU A 57 9.16 -15.72 -18.01
N GLY A 58 8.29 -16.10 -17.07
CA GLY A 58 8.12 -15.47 -15.77
C GLY A 58 7.21 -14.24 -15.75
N LEU A 59 6.52 -13.96 -16.86
CA LEU A 59 5.48 -12.93 -16.97
C LEU A 59 4.12 -13.54 -16.61
N GLY A 60 3.82 -13.57 -15.31
CA GLY A 60 2.53 -14.03 -14.79
C GLY A 60 1.40 -13.00 -14.92
N ASP A 61 0.29 -13.23 -14.21
CA ASP A 61 -0.92 -12.39 -14.29
C ASP A 61 -0.65 -10.92 -13.90
N ALA A 62 -1.34 -10.01 -14.60
CA ALA A 62 -1.23 -8.58 -14.36
C ALA A 62 -1.94 -8.19 -13.05
N PRO A 63 -1.52 -7.09 -12.39
CA PRO A 63 -2.20 -6.63 -11.19
C PRO A 63 -3.61 -6.13 -11.53
N TRP A 64 -4.62 -6.80 -10.99
CA TRP A 64 -6.00 -6.34 -11.04
C TRP A 64 -6.21 -5.01 -10.32
N PRO A 65 -7.18 -4.17 -10.74
CA PRO A 65 -7.50 -2.94 -10.03
C PRO A 65 -7.82 -3.20 -8.55
N PRO A 66 -7.47 -2.27 -7.64
CA PRO A 66 -7.45 -2.53 -6.19
C PRO A 66 -8.82 -2.84 -5.57
N HIS A 67 -9.91 -2.47 -6.25
CA HIS A 67 -11.29 -2.69 -5.80
C HIS A 67 -11.90 -4.01 -6.30
N TYR A 68 -11.21 -4.76 -7.16
CA TYR A 68 -11.71 -6.05 -7.64
C TYR A 68 -11.60 -7.11 -6.55
N ARG A 69 -12.71 -7.80 -6.28
CA ARG A 69 -12.69 -8.96 -5.38
C ARG A 69 -11.80 -10.06 -5.96
N LYS A 70 -11.14 -10.80 -5.09
CA LYS A 70 -10.39 -12.00 -5.47
C LYS A 70 -11.35 -13.17 -5.65
N GLN A 71 -11.08 -14.03 -6.62
CA GLN A 71 -11.80 -15.29 -6.78
C GLN A 71 -11.20 -16.38 -5.87
N PRO A 72 -11.98 -17.40 -5.47
CA PRO A 72 -11.43 -18.58 -4.79
C PRO A 72 -10.40 -19.28 -5.69
N GLY A 73 -9.20 -19.55 -5.16
CA GLY A 73 -8.10 -20.20 -5.89
C GLY A 73 -7.16 -19.24 -6.63
N GLU A 74 -7.41 -17.94 -6.59
CA GLU A 74 -6.54 -16.95 -7.21
C GLU A 74 -5.23 -16.76 -6.43
N ALA A 75 -4.10 -16.76 -7.14
CA ALA A 75 -2.79 -16.54 -6.55
C ALA A 75 -2.73 -15.19 -5.81
N PRO A 76 -1.84 -15.02 -4.80
CA PRO A 76 -1.75 -13.77 -4.06
C PRO A 76 -1.40 -12.59 -4.97
N ARG A 77 -2.40 -11.78 -5.35
CA ARG A 77 -2.14 -10.49 -6.02
C ARG A 77 -1.12 -9.70 -5.23
N VAL A 78 -0.04 -9.28 -5.89
CA VAL A 78 0.99 -8.43 -5.32
C VAL A 78 0.36 -7.09 -5.00
N ALA A 79 0.02 -6.86 -3.73
CA ALA A 79 -0.24 -5.51 -3.27
C ALA A 79 1.07 -4.71 -3.45
N PRO A 80 1.04 -3.47 -3.96
CA PRO A 80 2.24 -2.64 -4.01
C PRO A 80 2.89 -2.66 -2.62
N SER A 81 4.13 -3.11 -2.57
CA SER A 81 4.80 -3.56 -1.35
C SER A 81 4.69 -2.50 -0.24
N ARG A 82 3.94 -2.80 0.81
CA ARG A 82 3.81 -1.92 1.99
C ARG A 82 5.01 -1.97 2.94
N ARG A 83 6.05 -2.76 2.63
CA ARG A 83 7.27 -2.80 3.43
C ARG A 83 8.13 -1.58 3.11
N ARG A 84 7.79 -0.45 3.74
CA ARG A 84 8.66 0.73 3.78
C ARG A 84 9.93 0.34 4.52
N THR A 85 11.05 0.19 3.81
CA THR A 85 12.37 0.22 4.44
C THR A 85 12.52 1.60 5.08
N PRO A 86 12.73 1.70 6.40
CA PRO A 86 12.96 2.99 7.04
C PRO A 86 14.25 3.58 6.47
N LYS A 87 14.16 4.75 5.82
CA LYS A 87 15.32 5.45 5.25
C LYS A 87 16.26 6.03 6.33
N HIS A 88 15.78 6.14 7.57
CA HIS A 88 16.48 6.78 8.66
C HIS A 88 16.66 5.81 9.83
N PRO A 89 17.79 5.88 10.57
CA PRO A 89 18.04 5.09 11.76
C PRO A 89 17.18 5.60 12.92
N LEU A 90 15.92 5.19 12.96
CA LEU A 90 14.93 5.67 13.92
C LEU A 90 14.78 4.69 15.09
N ILE A 91 14.92 5.19 16.31
CA ILE A 91 14.66 4.45 17.55
C ILE A 91 13.44 5.03 18.27
N GLU A 92 12.75 4.18 19.03
CA GLU A 92 11.60 4.52 19.84
C GLU A 92 12.02 4.62 21.31
N ILE A 93 11.74 5.74 21.97
CA ILE A 93 12.23 6.00 23.32
C ILE A 93 11.17 5.64 24.37
N GLY A 94 9.93 6.04 24.14
CA GLY A 94 8.86 5.83 25.10
C GLY A 94 7.48 6.13 24.54
N LYS A 95 6.48 5.56 25.19
CA LYS A 95 5.06 5.76 24.94
C LYS A 95 4.34 5.99 26.25
N ALA A 96 3.53 7.04 26.30
CA ALA A 96 2.69 7.33 27.45
C ALA A 96 1.37 7.96 27.02
N ARG A 97 0.36 7.85 27.88
CA ARG A 97 -0.87 8.63 27.75
C ARG A 97 -0.59 10.11 27.93
N GLU A 98 0.25 10.43 28.90
CA GLU A 98 0.65 11.81 29.18
C GLU A 98 1.87 12.20 28.36
N LYS A 99 1.74 13.31 27.61
CA LYS A 99 2.85 13.87 26.84
C LYS A 99 4.08 14.16 27.71
N ALA A 100 3.85 14.67 28.93
CA ALA A 100 4.92 14.98 29.88
C ALA A 100 5.73 13.72 30.26
N ALA A 101 5.05 12.59 30.51
CA ALA A 101 5.71 11.33 30.84
C ALA A 101 6.56 10.79 29.67
N ALA A 102 6.06 10.87 28.44
CA ALA A 102 6.81 10.46 27.25
C ALA A 102 8.04 11.35 27.00
N VAL A 103 7.91 12.68 27.20
CA VAL A 103 9.03 13.62 27.08
C VAL A 103 10.06 13.44 28.20
N ALA A 104 9.61 13.15 29.43
CA ALA A 104 10.53 12.81 30.53
C ALA A 104 11.36 11.55 30.23
N GLY A 105 10.78 10.59 29.48
CA GLY A 105 11.50 9.43 28.94
C GLY A 105 12.68 9.82 28.03
N LEU A 106 12.47 10.82 27.16
CA LEU A 106 13.54 11.36 26.32
C LEU A 106 14.67 11.97 27.14
N GLU A 107 14.37 12.75 28.17
CA GLU A 107 15.38 13.36 29.01
C GLU A 107 16.20 12.31 29.77
N ARG A 108 15.55 11.24 30.27
CA ARG A 108 16.27 10.09 30.85
C ARG A 108 17.16 9.40 29.83
N TRP A 109 16.70 9.25 28.59
CA TRP A 109 17.50 8.65 27.53
C TRP A 109 18.72 9.52 27.19
N LYS A 110 18.59 10.86 27.12
CA LYS A 110 19.72 11.77 26.87
C LYS A 110 20.78 11.69 27.97
N LEU A 111 20.36 11.56 29.24
CA LEU A 111 21.28 11.37 30.36
C LEU A 111 22.06 10.04 30.28
N ARG A 112 21.46 8.99 29.70
CA ARG A 112 22.11 7.69 29.49
C ARG A 112 23.01 7.68 28.26
N HIS A 113 22.68 8.48 27.24
CA HIS A 113 23.40 8.57 25.97
C HIS A 113 23.87 10.00 25.68
N PRO A 114 24.75 10.57 26.51
CA PRO A 114 25.18 11.96 26.35
C PRO A 114 25.86 12.20 25.00
N ASP A 115 26.72 11.27 24.56
CA ASP A 115 27.46 11.37 23.30
C ASP A 115 26.51 11.40 22.09
N ALA A 116 25.52 10.51 22.04
CA ALA A 116 24.54 10.50 20.97
C ALA A 116 23.64 11.75 21.02
N SER A 117 23.24 12.18 22.23
CA SER A 117 22.36 13.33 22.42
C SER A 117 22.98 14.66 21.99
N ALA A 118 24.31 14.79 22.08
CA ALA A 118 25.05 15.98 21.66
C ALA A 118 24.96 16.24 20.15
N HIS A 119 24.67 15.20 19.36
CA HIS A 119 24.52 15.28 17.91
C HIS A 119 23.07 15.43 17.45
N LEU A 120 22.09 15.45 18.37
CA LEU A 120 20.69 15.58 18.00
C LEU A 120 20.30 17.03 17.75
N GLU A 121 19.60 17.25 16.65
CA GLU A 121 18.89 18.50 16.40
C GLU A 121 17.45 18.42 16.92
N PRO A 122 16.77 19.57 17.15
CA PRO A 122 15.36 19.57 17.51
C PRO A 122 14.47 18.81 16.51
N ALA A 123 14.85 18.78 15.23
CA ALA A 123 14.14 18.05 14.17
C ALA A 123 14.27 16.52 14.27
N ASP A 124 15.29 16.01 14.98
CA ASP A 124 15.50 14.58 15.16
C ASP A 124 14.59 13.97 16.24
N VAL A 125 13.99 14.83 17.07
CA VAL A 125 13.06 14.42 18.13
C VAL A 125 11.62 14.45 17.59
N LEU A 126 11.07 13.26 17.36
CA LEU A 126 9.72 13.10 16.84
C LEU A 126 8.75 12.79 17.98
N VAL A 127 7.86 13.73 18.26
CA VAL A 127 6.76 13.57 19.24
C VAL A 127 5.46 13.33 18.48
N ASP A 128 5.06 12.07 18.35
CA ASP A 128 3.83 11.69 17.65
C ASP A 128 2.62 11.68 18.59
N SER A 129 1.50 12.23 18.12
CA SER A 129 0.17 12.01 18.70
C SER A 129 -0.48 10.78 18.05
N MET A 130 -0.74 9.74 18.84
CA MET A 130 -1.42 8.53 18.41
C MET A 130 -2.88 8.54 18.87
N ARG A 131 -3.78 8.07 18.01
CA ARG A 131 -5.20 7.95 18.36
C ARG A 131 -5.41 6.74 19.27
N GLY A 132 -5.73 7.00 20.54
CA GLY A 132 -6.33 6.01 21.43
C GLY A 132 -7.85 5.94 21.27
N ARG A 133 -8.51 5.16 22.14
CA ARG A 133 -9.96 4.95 22.08
C ARG A 133 -10.76 6.21 22.40
N HIS A 134 -10.37 6.90 23.46
CA HIS A 134 -11.05 8.09 23.99
C HIS A 134 -10.08 9.23 24.36
N ARG A 135 -8.77 8.99 24.25
CA ARG A 135 -7.69 9.96 24.52
C ARG A 135 -6.57 9.77 23.51
N THR A 136 -5.74 10.79 23.37
CA THR A 136 -4.50 10.72 22.59
C THR A 136 -3.39 10.09 23.42
N TRP A 137 -2.59 9.26 22.77
CA TRP A 137 -1.34 8.74 23.30
C TRP A 137 -0.18 9.53 22.69
N THR A 138 0.92 9.65 23.42
CA THR A 138 2.16 10.26 22.95
C THR A 138 3.20 9.19 22.76
N ARG A 139 3.89 9.21 21.62
CA ARG A 139 5.11 8.44 21.41
C ARG A 139 6.26 9.37 21.08
N VAL A 140 7.41 9.13 21.71
CA VAL A 140 8.66 9.81 21.37
C VAL A 140 9.58 8.86 20.62
N ARG A 141 10.08 9.32 19.46
CA ARG A 141 11.10 8.64 18.65
C ARG A 141 12.27 9.60 18.41
N VAL A 142 13.46 9.03 18.22
CA VAL A 142 14.67 9.78 17.92
C VAL A 142 15.25 9.29 16.60
N ASN A 143 15.49 10.22 15.68
CA ASN A 143 16.18 9.98 14.42
C ASN A 143 17.68 10.16 14.61
N LEU A 144 18.45 9.08 14.45
CA LEU A 144 19.90 9.09 14.66
C LEU A 144 20.70 9.48 13.40
N GLN A 145 20.07 10.17 12.42
CA GLN A 145 20.71 10.51 11.15
C GLN A 145 21.95 11.41 11.32
N HIS A 146 21.94 12.32 12.30
CA HIS A 146 23.05 13.22 12.61
C HIS A 146 24.04 12.61 13.61
N VAL A 147 23.70 11.47 14.22
CA VAL A 147 24.59 10.72 15.12
C VAL A 147 25.54 9.87 14.27
N PRO A 148 26.87 9.96 14.47
CA PRO A 148 27.84 9.07 13.82
C PRO A 148 27.55 7.60 14.09
N GLU A 149 27.64 6.75 13.06
CA GLU A 149 27.28 5.33 13.12
C GLU A 149 27.91 4.53 14.27
N PRO A 150 29.21 4.73 14.63
CA PRO A 150 29.85 3.98 15.72
C PRO A 150 29.26 4.25 17.11
N ILE A 151 28.61 5.41 17.30
CA ILE A 151 28.05 5.83 18.60
C ILE A 151 26.51 5.84 18.60
N ARG A 152 25.88 5.27 17.56
CA ARG A 152 24.41 5.14 17.51
C ARG A 152 23.97 4.08 18.52
N PRO A 153 23.16 4.45 19.52
CA PRO A 153 22.59 3.44 20.41
C PRO A 153 21.60 2.56 19.65
N ALA A 154 21.57 1.27 20.00
CA ALA A 154 20.56 0.35 19.51
C ALA A 154 19.18 0.67 20.10
N GLN A 155 18.14 0.03 19.55
CA GLN A 155 16.80 0.09 20.14
C GLN A 155 16.81 -0.53 21.55
N GLU A 156 16.43 0.26 22.55
CA GLU A 156 16.32 -0.16 23.96
C GLU A 156 14.86 -0.41 24.36
N PRO A 157 14.60 -0.98 25.55
CA PRO A 157 13.26 -1.01 26.12
C PRO A 157 12.68 0.40 26.26
N LEU A 158 11.38 0.51 26.01
CA LEU A 158 10.66 1.78 26.10
C LEU A 158 10.56 2.24 27.55
N ASP A 159 10.80 3.53 27.77
CA ASP A 159 10.68 4.14 29.09
C ASP A 159 10.04 5.54 28.98
N PRO A 160 8.77 5.72 29.36
CA PRO A 160 7.84 4.69 29.83
C PRO A 160 7.35 3.78 28.68
N ASP A 161 6.99 2.53 28.99
CA ASP A 161 6.29 1.60 28.07
C ASP A 161 4.83 1.42 28.49
N GLU A 162 4.05 2.50 28.50
CA GLU A 162 2.63 2.36 28.80
C GLU A 162 1.93 1.61 27.65
N ASN A 163 1.14 0.60 28.01
CA ASN A 163 0.53 -0.28 27.03
C ASN A 163 -0.80 0.28 26.51
N MET A 164 -0.80 0.78 25.27
CA MET A 164 -2.00 1.26 24.59
C MET A 164 -3.11 0.20 24.47
N ALA A 165 -2.78 -1.09 24.51
CA ALA A 165 -3.79 -2.15 24.50
C ALA A 165 -4.70 -2.13 25.74
N ASP A 166 -4.25 -1.53 26.85
CA ASP A 166 -5.06 -1.40 28.06
C ASP A 166 -6.27 -0.47 27.84
N ASP A 167 -6.20 0.51 26.92
CA ASP A 167 -7.34 1.35 26.53
C ASP A 167 -8.48 0.54 25.85
N TRP A 168 -8.18 -0.68 25.42
CA TRP A 168 -9.10 -1.62 24.77
C TRP A 168 -9.49 -2.81 25.66
N LYS A 169 -8.96 -2.92 26.89
CA LYS A 169 -9.37 -3.96 27.85
C LYS A 169 -10.87 -3.84 28.13
N GLY A 170 -11.60 -4.95 27.97
CA GLY A 170 -13.04 -5.03 28.19
C GLY A 170 -13.92 -4.71 26.98
N VAL A 171 -13.34 -4.39 25.81
CA VAL A 171 -14.09 -4.27 24.55
C VAL A 171 -14.14 -5.63 23.87
N THR A 172 -15.26 -6.34 24.00
CA THR A 172 -15.58 -7.47 23.11
C THR A 172 -16.04 -6.90 21.77
N ASP A 173 -15.27 -7.13 20.71
CA ASP A 173 -15.69 -6.87 19.34
C ASP A 173 -16.71 -7.95 18.92
N PRO A 174 -18.02 -7.64 18.76
CA PRO A 174 -18.99 -8.63 18.31
C PRO A 174 -18.78 -9.05 16.85
N GLY A 175 -17.88 -8.39 16.10
CA GLY A 175 -17.65 -8.61 14.68
C GLY A 175 -16.29 -9.23 14.31
N ARG A 176 -15.39 -9.53 15.26
CA ARG A 176 -14.12 -10.18 14.94
C ARG A 176 -14.31 -11.70 14.89
N PRO A 177 -14.18 -12.36 13.73
CA PRO A 177 -14.13 -13.82 13.71
C PRO A 177 -12.94 -14.27 14.58
N ARG A 178 -13.19 -15.23 15.47
CA ARG A 178 -12.14 -15.87 16.28
C ARG A 178 -11.04 -16.30 15.33
N ARG A 179 -9.79 -15.85 15.57
CA ARG A 179 -8.62 -16.38 14.86
C ARG A 179 -8.60 -17.89 15.12
N THR A 180 -8.94 -18.67 14.10
CA THR A 180 -8.68 -20.11 14.11
C THR A 180 -7.17 -20.29 14.23
N PRO A 181 -6.66 -21.04 15.22
CA PRO A 181 -5.24 -21.35 15.27
C PRO A 181 -4.86 -22.12 14.00
N SER A 182 -3.80 -21.67 13.31
CA SER A 182 -3.25 -22.39 12.15
C SER A 182 -2.84 -23.81 12.58
N PRO A 183 -3.18 -24.85 11.81
CA PRO A 183 -2.69 -26.19 12.11
C PRO A 183 -1.16 -26.20 11.99
N ALA A 184 -0.51 -26.79 12.99
CA ALA A 184 0.93 -26.99 13.03
C ALA A 184 1.41 -27.70 11.74
N ARG A 185 2.45 -27.15 11.13
CA ARG A 185 3.17 -27.75 9.99
C ARG A 185 3.72 -29.10 10.47
N LYS A 186 3.18 -30.21 9.95
CA LYS A 186 3.85 -31.52 10.06
C LYS A 186 5.10 -31.45 9.19
N GLU A 187 6.25 -31.65 9.80
CA GLU A 187 7.49 -31.98 9.11
C GLU A 187 7.38 -33.40 8.51
N SER A 188 7.81 -33.54 7.27
CA SER A 188 8.25 -34.76 6.62
C SER A 188 9.34 -34.39 5.63
#